data_AF-A0A7W0T5F4-F1
#
_entry.id   AF-A0A7W0T5F4-F1
#
_cell.length_a   1.000
_cell.length_b   1.000
_cell.length_c   1.000
_cell.angle_alpha   90.00
_cell.angle_beta   90.00
_cell.angle_gamma   90.00
#
_symmetry.space_group_name_H-M   'P 1'
#
loop_
_entity.id
_entity.type
_entity.pdbx_description
1 polymer ?
#
loop_
_entity_poly.entity_id
_entity_poly.type
_entity_poly.pdbx_seq_one_letter_code
_entity_poly.pdbx_strand_id
1 'polypeptide(L)'
;RRFLALLALVLVVGGGVTAIRADSLEQFVRFLGVRGDERPQGVETYSQRTVLAYIGLRIWEDSPVVGVGWQRSGREDVFEPYLEDARERFPDVVDFAFPAPGREWGVQNLYVQMLADAGVVGLLLLLAVGVSGIVLAWRTMIHAPNPWATGVGLVVICALLTLAGEWASLGIVAGIPLQAATCLLLGLAAAGAATVEEEAGV
;
A
#
# COMPACT_ATOMS: atom_id res chain seq x y z
N ARG A 1 -25.49 17.40 -14.81
CA ARG A 1 -24.27 17.92 -15.50
C ARG A 1 -22.99 17.63 -14.70
N ARG A 2 -22.84 18.13 -13.46
CA ARG A 2 -21.65 17.85 -12.62
C ARG A 2 -21.40 16.36 -12.33
N PHE A 3 -22.45 15.61 -11.98
CA PHE A 3 -22.37 14.15 -11.79
C PHE A 3 -21.89 13.41 -13.05
N LEU A 4 -22.43 13.75 -14.23
CA LEU A 4 -22.02 13.14 -15.50
C LEU A 4 -20.57 13.46 -15.86
N ALA A 5 -20.10 14.67 -15.55
CA ALA A 5 -18.69 15.03 -15.75
C ALA A 5 -17.76 14.23 -14.83
N LEU A 6 -18.14 14.02 -13.57
CA LEU A 6 -17.39 13.16 -12.63
C LEU A 6 -17.37 11.71 -13.10
N LEU A 7 -18.53 11.17 -13.50
CA LEU A 7 -18.62 9.81 -14.03
C LEU A 7 -17.71 9.63 -15.27
N ALA A 8 -17.76 10.59 -16.21
CA ALA A 8 -16.92 10.57 -17.40
C ALA A 8 -15.42 10.63 -17.04
N LEU A 9 -15.04 11.48 -16.10
CA LEU A 9 -13.65 11.55 -15.61
C LEU A 9 -13.20 10.22 -15.02
N VAL A 10 -14.00 9.62 -14.12
CA VAL A 10 -13.69 8.32 -13.51
C VAL A 10 -13.55 7.24 -14.57
N LEU A 11 -14.44 7.20 -15.56
CA LEU A 11 -14.37 6.23 -16.65
C LEU A 11 -13.13 6.43 -17.53
N VAL A 12 -12.76 7.67 -17.85
CA VAL A 12 -11.57 7.98 -18.65
C VAL A 12 -10.30 7.62 -17.90
N VAL A 13 -10.17 8.02 -16.64
CA VAL A 13 -9.01 7.70 -15.81
C VAL A 13 -8.91 6.20 -15.57
N GLY A 14 -10.01 5.56 -15.16
CA GLY A 14 -10.05 4.11 -14.93
C GLY A 14 -9.75 3.31 -16.21
N GLY A 15 -10.33 3.72 -17.34
CA GLY A 15 -10.05 3.10 -18.64
C GLY A 15 -8.59 3.28 -19.08
N GLY A 16 -8.03 4.49 -18.90
CA GLY A 16 -6.63 4.79 -19.22
C GLY A 16 -5.65 3.97 -18.37
N VAL A 17 -5.89 3.88 -17.05
CA VAL A 17 -5.07 3.05 -16.15
C VAL A 17 -5.14 1.58 -16.55
N THR A 18 -6.35 1.07 -16.83
CA THR A 18 -6.53 -0.33 -17.24
C THR A 18 -5.82 -0.62 -18.56
N ALA A 19 -5.90 0.29 -19.53
CA ALA A 19 -5.22 0.15 -20.81
C ALA A 19 -3.68 0.15 -20.67
N ILE A 20 -3.13 1.01 -19.82
CA ILE A 20 -1.68 1.07 -19.55
C ILE A 20 -1.20 -0.19 -18.81
N ARG A 21 -2.05 -0.77 -17.95
CA ARG A 21 -1.73 -1.93 -17.11
C ARG A 21 -2.20 -3.27 -17.69
N ALA A 22 -2.67 -3.29 -18.94
CA ALA A 22 -3.32 -4.46 -19.54
C ALA A 22 -2.43 -5.72 -19.49
N ASP A 23 -1.16 -5.61 -19.89
CA ASP A 23 -0.21 -6.72 -19.90
C ASP A 23 0.02 -7.30 -18.48
N SER A 24 0.16 -6.41 -17.49
CA SER A 24 0.34 -6.84 -16.10
C SER A 24 -0.90 -7.51 -15.51
N LEU A 25 -2.10 -7.04 -15.89
CA LEU A 25 -3.36 -7.64 -15.47
C LEU A 25 -3.55 -9.02 -16.11
N GLU A 26 -3.23 -9.16 -17.39
CA GLU A 26 -3.27 -10.45 -18.08
C GLU A 26 -2.34 -11.47 -17.42
N GLN A 27 -1.12 -11.07 -17.09
CA GLN A 27 -0.16 -11.92 -16.37
C GLN A 27 -0.65 -12.28 -14.95
N PHE A 28 -1.31 -11.35 -14.24
CA PHE A 28 -1.88 -11.62 -12.92
C PHE A 28 -3.07 -12.60 -12.99
N VAL A 29 -3.96 -12.41 -13.96
CA VAL A 29 -5.10 -13.32 -14.20
C VAL A 29 -4.61 -14.71 -14.61
N ARG A 30 -3.52 -14.81 -15.39
CA ARG A 30 -2.83 -16.07 -15.66
C ARG A 30 -2.25 -16.70 -14.38
N PHE A 31 -1.59 -15.91 -13.54
CA PHE A 31 -1.07 -16.39 -12.25
C PHE A 31 -2.18 -16.94 -11.33
N LEU A 32 -3.38 -16.37 -11.40
CA LEU A 32 -4.56 -16.89 -10.71
C LEU A 32 -5.15 -18.18 -11.35
N GLY A 33 -4.54 -18.69 -12.42
CA GLY A 33 -4.96 -19.93 -13.09
C GLY A 33 -6.11 -19.76 -14.10
N VAL A 34 -6.46 -18.52 -14.48
CA VAL A 34 -7.63 -18.25 -15.33
C VAL A 34 -7.30 -18.26 -16.83
N ARG A 35 -6.02 -18.20 -17.24
CA ARG A 35 -5.62 -18.21 -18.67
C ARG A 35 -4.15 -18.62 -18.93
N GLY A 36 -3.92 -19.80 -19.55
CA GLY A 36 -2.71 -20.13 -20.33
C GLY A 36 -1.64 -21.01 -19.67
N ASP A 37 -1.19 -22.06 -20.39
CA ASP A 37 -0.24 -23.12 -19.97
C ASP A 37 1.26 -22.80 -20.21
N GLU A 38 1.63 -21.54 -20.49
CA GLU A 38 3.02 -21.18 -20.78
C GLU A 38 3.80 -20.77 -19.53
N ARG A 39 4.95 -21.40 -19.31
CA ARG A 39 5.83 -21.15 -18.16
C ARG A 39 6.43 -19.73 -18.19
N PRO A 40 6.33 -18.93 -17.10
CA PRO A 40 6.89 -17.59 -17.05
C PRO A 40 8.43 -17.62 -17.20
N GLN A 41 9.00 -16.76 -18.04
CA GLN A 41 10.46 -16.68 -18.27
C GLN A 41 11.16 -15.53 -17.50
N GLY A 42 10.54 -14.99 -16.45
CA GLY A 42 11.11 -13.90 -15.65
C GLY A 42 10.42 -13.69 -14.31
N VAL A 43 10.94 -12.74 -13.52
CA VAL A 43 10.30 -12.31 -12.27
C VAL A 43 9.14 -11.38 -12.61
N GLU A 44 7.94 -11.93 -12.68
CA GLU A 44 6.74 -11.13 -12.82
C GLU A 44 6.49 -10.36 -11.52
N THR A 45 6.33 -9.05 -11.62
CA THR A 45 6.20 -8.15 -10.45
C THR A 45 5.05 -8.57 -9.53
N TYR A 46 3.96 -9.10 -10.10
CA TYR A 46 2.79 -9.55 -9.32
C TYR A 46 2.97 -10.92 -8.66
N SER A 47 3.64 -11.89 -9.31
CA SER A 47 3.86 -13.22 -8.72
C SER A 47 4.81 -13.12 -7.54
N GLN A 48 5.91 -12.36 -7.70
CA GLN A 48 6.85 -12.10 -6.61
C GLN A 48 6.16 -11.42 -5.43
N ARG A 49 5.39 -10.35 -5.67
CA ARG A 49 4.64 -9.66 -4.60
C ARG A 49 3.67 -10.59 -3.88
N THR A 50 3.03 -11.50 -4.59
CA THR A 50 2.10 -12.46 -3.99
C THR A 50 2.83 -13.46 -3.09
N VAL A 51 3.96 -14.02 -3.54
CA VAL A 51 4.81 -14.91 -2.71
C VAL A 51 5.29 -14.18 -1.47
N LEU A 52 5.76 -12.93 -1.61
CA LEU A 52 6.25 -12.14 -0.48
C LEU A 52 5.14 -11.77 0.50
N ALA A 53 3.94 -11.47 0.01
CA ALA A 53 2.77 -11.24 0.85
C ALA A 53 2.37 -12.52 1.60
N TYR A 54 2.40 -13.68 0.94
CA TYR A 54 2.14 -14.97 1.57
C TYR A 54 3.10 -15.23 2.73
N ILE A 55 4.41 -15.12 2.49
CA ILE A 55 5.42 -15.28 3.54
C ILE A 55 5.19 -14.29 4.69
N GLY A 56 4.91 -13.03 4.39
CA GLY A 56 4.60 -12.02 5.41
C GLY A 56 3.37 -12.37 6.27
N LEU A 57 2.32 -12.92 5.66
CA LEU A 57 1.14 -13.39 6.39
C LEU A 57 1.44 -14.61 7.27
N ARG A 58 2.25 -15.57 6.80
CA ARG A 58 2.67 -16.72 7.61
C ARG A 58 3.51 -16.30 8.82
N ILE A 59 4.42 -15.32 8.64
CA ILE A 59 5.16 -14.70 9.75
C ILE A 59 4.20 -14.06 10.77
N TRP A 60 3.18 -13.35 10.29
CA TRP A 60 2.19 -12.72 11.18
C TRP A 60 1.36 -13.76 11.95
N GLU A 61 0.96 -14.86 11.33
CA GLU A 61 0.20 -15.94 11.99
C GLU A 61 0.95 -16.50 13.20
N ASP A 62 2.28 -16.61 13.12
CA ASP A 62 3.13 -17.08 14.21
C ASP A 62 3.45 -16.00 15.27
N SER A 63 3.28 -14.71 14.94
CA SER A 63 3.55 -13.58 15.84
C SER A 63 2.53 -12.44 15.71
N PRO A 64 1.25 -12.67 16.06
CA PRO A 64 0.14 -11.84 15.58
C PRO A 64 -0.01 -10.47 16.25
N VAL A 65 0.44 -10.34 17.50
CA VAL A 65 0.15 -9.15 18.32
C VAL A 65 1.13 -8.01 18.04
N VAL A 66 2.43 -8.31 18.17
CA VAL A 66 3.52 -7.32 18.07
C VAL A 66 4.48 -7.59 16.92
N GLY A 67 4.25 -8.65 16.13
CA GLY A 67 5.12 -9.04 15.04
C GLY A 67 6.48 -9.55 15.51
N VAL A 68 7.38 -9.72 14.54
CA VAL A 68 8.75 -10.21 14.77
C VAL A 68 9.76 -9.09 15.10
N GLY A 69 9.34 -7.84 15.03
CA GLY A 69 10.17 -6.64 15.18
C GLY A 69 10.33 -5.87 13.86
N TRP A 70 10.55 -4.56 13.99
CA TRP A 70 10.66 -3.64 12.85
C TRP A 70 11.71 -4.08 11.82
N GLN A 71 11.31 -4.21 10.56
CA GLN A 71 12.15 -4.64 9.42
C GLN A 71 12.76 -6.05 9.58
N ARG A 72 12.25 -6.84 10.52
CA ARG A 72 12.81 -8.17 10.78
C ARG A 72 12.26 -9.23 9.84
N SER A 73 11.08 -9.02 9.23
CA SER A 73 10.51 -9.94 8.25
C SER A 73 11.39 -10.16 7.01
N GLY A 74 12.32 -9.25 6.72
CA GLY A 74 13.29 -9.36 5.62
C GLY A 74 14.56 -10.15 5.98
N ARG A 75 14.70 -10.62 7.22
CA ARG A 75 15.90 -11.36 7.66
C ARG A 75 15.75 -12.85 7.39
N GLU A 76 16.88 -13.47 7.01
CA GLU A 76 16.96 -14.89 6.69
C GLU A 76 16.47 -15.78 7.84
N ASP A 77 16.86 -15.47 9.08
CA ASP A 77 16.41 -16.21 10.27
C ASP A 77 14.89 -16.18 10.50
N VAL A 78 14.19 -15.25 9.83
CA VAL A 78 12.74 -15.09 9.96
C VAL A 78 12.01 -15.68 8.76
N PHE A 79 12.43 -15.42 7.52
CA PHE A 79 11.66 -15.88 6.35
C PHE A 79 11.98 -17.32 5.93
N GLU A 80 13.18 -17.84 6.23
CA GLU A 80 13.65 -19.15 5.76
C GLU A 80 12.69 -20.30 6.13
N PRO A 81 12.11 -20.38 7.35
CA PRO A 81 11.18 -21.44 7.73
C PRO A 81 9.93 -21.55 6.84
N TYR A 82 9.55 -20.47 6.14
CA TYR A 82 8.34 -20.41 5.32
C TYR A 82 8.61 -20.65 3.83
N LEU A 83 9.87 -20.81 3.42
CA LEU A 83 10.23 -20.94 2.00
C LEU A 83 9.75 -22.24 1.37
N GLU A 84 9.83 -23.36 2.10
CA GLU A 84 9.39 -24.66 1.60
C GLU A 84 7.88 -24.66 1.37
N ASP A 85 7.10 -24.24 2.36
CA ASP A 85 5.65 -24.04 2.29
C ASP A 85 5.26 -23.09 1.15
N ALA A 86 5.99 -21.98 0.97
CA ALA A 86 5.76 -21.06 -0.14
C ALA A 86 6.03 -21.70 -1.52
N ARG A 87 7.09 -22.52 -1.66
CA ARG A 87 7.40 -23.21 -2.92
C ARG A 87 6.35 -24.27 -3.26
N GLU A 88 5.87 -25.00 -2.27
CA GLU A 88 4.77 -25.95 -2.44
C GLU A 88 3.47 -25.25 -2.85
N ARG A 89 3.21 -24.07 -2.28
CA ARG A 89 2.01 -23.28 -2.60
C ARG A 89 2.06 -22.64 -3.99
N PHE A 90 3.24 -22.26 -4.45
CA PHE A 90 3.45 -21.54 -5.72
C PHE A 90 4.43 -22.28 -6.64
N PRO A 91 4.12 -23.52 -7.08
CA PRO A 91 5.04 -24.35 -7.84
C PRO A 91 5.35 -23.81 -9.25
N ASP A 92 4.45 -22.98 -9.79
CA ASP A 92 4.58 -22.38 -11.13
C ASP A 92 5.39 -21.07 -11.13
N VAL A 93 5.82 -20.60 -9.96
CA VAL A 93 6.62 -19.38 -9.82
C VAL A 93 8.10 -19.73 -9.96
N VAL A 94 8.84 -18.91 -10.72
CA VAL A 94 10.29 -19.09 -10.89
C VAL A 94 11.02 -18.96 -9.55
N ASP A 95 12.01 -19.83 -9.31
CA ASP A 95 12.81 -19.84 -8.08
C ASP A 95 13.39 -18.47 -7.71
N PHE A 96 13.73 -17.66 -8.72
CA PHE A 96 14.28 -16.33 -8.49
C PHE A 96 13.32 -15.38 -7.79
N ALA A 97 12.00 -15.60 -7.85
CA ALA A 97 11.00 -14.79 -7.17
C ALA A 97 10.88 -15.10 -5.66
N PHE A 98 11.44 -16.23 -5.20
CA PHE A 98 11.49 -16.55 -3.77
C PHE A 98 12.68 -15.86 -3.10
N PRO A 99 12.54 -15.48 -1.81
CA PRO A 99 13.67 -15.01 -1.02
C PRO A 99 14.80 -16.04 -0.96
N ALA A 100 16.04 -15.57 -0.95
CA ALA A 100 17.20 -16.42 -0.72
C ALA A 100 18.34 -15.66 -0.03
N PRO A 101 19.28 -16.40 0.61
CA PRO A 101 20.43 -15.83 1.28
C PRO A 101 21.25 -14.92 0.37
N GLY A 102 21.80 -13.83 0.92
CA GLY A 102 22.64 -12.87 0.19
C GLY A 102 21.93 -11.99 -0.84
N ARG A 103 20.60 -12.07 -0.95
CA ARG A 103 19.76 -11.14 -1.73
C ARG A 103 18.95 -10.28 -0.75
N GLU A 104 18.79 -8.99 -1.02
CA GLU A 104 17.93 -8.12 -0.20
C GLU A 104 16.45 -8.43 -0.50
N TRP A 105 15.65 -8.63 0.56
CA TRP A 105 14.22 -8.91 0.45
C TRP A 105 13.43 -8.14 1.49
N GLY A 106 12.16 -7.93 1.18
CA GLY A 106 11.17 -7.41 2.11
C GLY A 106 9.77 -7.71 1.61
N VAL A 107 8.81 -7.69 2.52
CA VAL A 107 7.39 -7.79 2.16
C VAL A 107 7.00 -6.54 1.37
N GLN A 108 6.62 -6.70 0.10
CA GLN A 108 6.31 -5.59 -0.81
C GLN A 108 4.84 -5.13 -0.72
N ASN A 109 4.36 -4.93 0.50
CA ASN A 109 3.04 -4.38 0.81
C ASN A 109 3.10 -3.86 2.24
N LEU A 110 2.93 -2.54 2.44
CA LEU A 110 3.05 -1.90 3.74
C LEU A 110 2.17 -2.57 4.79
N TYR A 111 0.94 -2.91 4.44
CA TYR A 111 -0.03 -3.45 5.40
C TYR A 111 0.36 -4.85 5.87
N VAL A 112 0.78 -5.71 4.92
CA VAL A 112 1.27 -7.05 5.26
C VAL A 112 2.61 -6.97 5.98
N GLN A 113 3.48 -6.04 5.59
CA GLN A 113 4.73 -5.81 6.29
C GLN A 113 4.49 -5.36 7.73
N MET A 114 3.57 -4.42 7.97
CA MET A 114 3.21 -3.98 9.32
C MET A 114 2.66 -5.13 10.17
N LEU A 115 1.86 -6.02 9.58
CA LEU A 115 1.40 -7.22 10.27
C LEU A 115 2.58 -8.15 10.64
N ALA A 116 3.50 -8.40 9.71
CA ALA A 116 4.65 -9.27 9.97
C ALA A 116 5.61 -8.66 11.00
N ASP A 117 5.99 -7.39 10.82
CA ASP A 117 7.03 -6.72 11.61
C ASP A 117 6.52 -6.20 12.95
N ALA A 118 5.29 -5.69 13.01
CA ALA A 118 4.75 -4.98 14.18
C ALA A 118 3.38 -5.50 14.64
N GLY A 119 2.87 -6.57 14.02
CA GLY A 119 1.61 -7.21 14.37
C GLY A 119 0.39 -6.33 14.15
N VAL A 120 -0.74 -6.78 14.70
CA VAL A 120 -2.01 -6.02 14.65
C VAL A 120 -1.88 -4.65 15.34
N VAL A 121 -1.06 -4.54 16.39
CA VAL A 121 -0.85 -3.26 17.09
C VAL A 121 -0.20 -2.24 16.15
N GLY A 122 0.87 -2.63 15.45
CA GLY A 122 1.53 -1.77 14.48
C GLY A 122 0.62 -1.36 13.33
N LEU A 123 -0.14 -2.31 12.78
CA LEU A 123 -1.10 -2.02 11.71
C LEU A 123 -2.17 -1.01 12.18
N LEU A 124 -2.75 -1.21 13.37
CA LEU A 124 -3.77 -0.30 13.90
C LEU A 124 -3.22 1.11 14.14
N LEU A 125 -1.99 1.23 14.64
CA LEU A 125 -1.33 2.54 14.80
C LEU A 125 -1.10 3.22 13.46
N LEU A 126 -0.64 2.48 12.44
CA LEU A 126 -0.48 3.00 11.08
C LEU A 126 -1.82 3.51 10.53
N LEU A 127 -2.87 2.70 10.63
CA LEU A 127 -4.21 3.06 10.17
C LEU A 127 -4.75 4.27 10.94
N ALA A 128 -4.52 4.35 12.25
CA ALA A 128 -4.93 5.49 13.06
C ALA A 128 -4.26 6.79 12.59
N VAL A 129 -2.97 6.77 12.25
CA VAL A 129 -2.26 7.93 11.69
C VAL A 129 -2.86 8.34 10.34
N GLY A 130 -3.05 7.38 9.42
CA GLY A 130 -3.63 7.66 8.11
C GLY A 130 -5.06 8.21 8.19
N VAL A 131 -5.91 7.58 9.00
CA VAL A 131 -7.29 8.02 9.24
C VAL A 131 -7.32 9.40 9.90
N SER A 132 -6.44 9.66 10.87
CA SER A 132 -6.36 10.98 11.50
C SER A 132 -6.02 12.07 10.48
N GLY A 133 -5.08 11.82 9.57
CA GLY A 133 -4.77 12.75 8.48
C GLY A 133 -5.98 13.04 7.58
N ILE A 134 -6.75 12.01 7.21
CA ILE A 134 -7.97 12.17 6.42
C ILE A 134 -9.03 12.97 7.19
N VAL A 135 -9.23 12.67 8.48
CA VAL A 135 -10.19 13.40 9.33
C VAL A 135 -9.79 14.87 9.47
N LEU A 136 -8.51 15.18 9.65
CA LEU A 136 -8.03 16.56 9.72
C LEU A 136 -8.24 17.30 8.41
N ALA A 137 -7.88 16.69 7.27
CA ALA A 137 -8.13 17.28 5.95
C ALA A 137 -9.64 17.47 5.67
N TRP A 138 -10.48 16.54 6.14
CA TRP A 138 -11.93 16.65 6.08
C TRP A 138 -12.46 17.81 6.92
N ARG A 139 -11.97 17.99 8.16
CA ARG A 139 -12.32 19.13 9.02
C ARG A 139 -11.99 20.45 8.32
N THR A 140 -10.81 20.54 7.70
CA THR A 140 -10.41 21.71 6.91
C THR A 140 -11.39 21.97 5.77
N MET A 141 -11.80 20.93 5.05
CA MET A 141 -12.72 21.05 3.91
C MET A 141 -14.11 21.56 4.31
N ILE A 142 -14.69 21.02 5.39
CA ILE A 142 -16.08 21.34 5.80
C ILE A 142 -16.23 22.70 6.48
N HIS A 143 -15.16 23.20 7.10
CA HIS A 143 -15.16 24.47 7.82
C HIS A 143 -14.40 25.57 7.07
N ALA A 144 -13.95 25.30 5.85
CA ALA A 144 -13.22 26.25 5.03
C ALA A 144 -14.03 27.55 4.78
N PRO A 145 -13.42 28.73 4.94
CA PRO A 145 -14.09 30.02 4.78
C PRO A 145 -14.42 30.36 3.32
N ASN A 146 -13.75 29.71 2.36
CA ASN A 146 -13.94 29.94 0.94
C ASN A 146 -13.80 28.65 0.11
N PRO A 147 -14.35 28.62 -1.13
CA PRO A 147 -14.31 27.43 -1.98
C PRO A 147 -12.90 26.95 -2.36
N TRP A 148 -11.90 27.84 -2.33
CA TRP A 148 -10.51 27.47 -2.61
C TRP A 148 -9.93 26.60 -1.49
N ALA A 149 -10.13 27.00 -0.24
CA ALA A 149 -9.70 26.23 0.93
C ALA A 149 -10.42 24.87 1.00
N THR A 150 -11.71 24.79 0.61
CA THR A 150 -12.41 23.51 0.41
C THR A 150 -11.71 22.64 -0.63
N GLY A 151 -11.29 23.24 -1.76
CA GLY A 151 -10.54 22.55 -2.82
C GLY A 151 -9.21 21.96 -2.33
N VAL A 152 -8.46 22.70 -1.51
CA VAL A 152 -7.20 22.23 -0.91
C VAL A 152 -7.45 21.01 -0.02
N GLY A 153 -8.45 21.07 0.87
CA GLY A 153 -8.80 19.94 1.74
C GLY A 153 -9.17 18.68 0.95
N LEU A 154 -9.95 18.83 -0.11
CA LEU A 154 -10.31 17.72 -1.01
C LEU A 154 -9.08 17.13 -1.72
N VAL A 155 -8.18 17.98 -2.23
CA VAL A 155 -6.94 17.53 -2.87
C VAL A 155 -6.07 16.74 -1.90
N VAL A 156 -5.94 17.19 -0.66
CA VAL A 156 -5.17 16.48 0.38
C VAL A 156 -5.79 15.11 0.69
N ILE A 157 -7.12 15.03 0.83
CA ILE A 157 -7.82 13.74 1.01
C ILE A 157 -7.54 12.80 -0.16
N CYS A 158 -7.74 13.27 -1.40
CA CYS A 158 -7.48 12.46 -2.58
C CYS A 158 -6.03 12.00 -2.65
N ALA A 159 -5.08 12.87 -2.33
CA ALA A 159 -3.66 12.53 -2.34
C ALA A 159 -3.30 11.50 -1.26
N LEU A 160 -3.84 11.63 -0.04
CA LEU A 160 -3.65 10.65 1.03
C LEU A 160 -4.24 9.28 0.67
N LEU A 161 -5.42 9.24 0.07
CA LEU A 161 -6.04 8.00 -0.42
C LEU A 161 -5.22 7.35 -1.54
N THR A 162 -4.70 8.14 -2.48
CA THR A 162 -3.79 7.66 -3.52
C THR A 162 -2.53 7.04 -2.91
N LEU A 163 -1.88 7.73 -1.97
CA LEU A 163 -0.71 7.19 -1.27
C LEU A 163 -1.04 5.90 -0.51
N ALA A 164 -2.19 5.83 0.17
CA ALA A 164 -2.64 4.61 0.84
C ALA A 164 -2.78 3.43 -0.15
N GLY A 165 -3.26 3.70 -1.37
CA GLY A 165 -3.29 2.71 -2.46
C GLY A 165 -1.89 2.28 -2.91
N GLU A 166 -0.98 3.23 -3.12
CA GLU A 166 0.41 2.94 -3.51
C GLU A 166 1.16 2.10 -2.46
N TRP A 167 0.90 2.35 -1.18
CA TRP A 167 1.45 1.56 -0.08
C TRP A 167 0.98 0.09 -0.07
N ALA A 168 -0.14 -0.25 -0.73
CA ALA A 168 -0.52 -1.66 -0.93
C ALA A 168 0.41 -2.38 -1.92
N SER A 169 1.21 -1.65 -2.70
CA SER A 169 2.11 -2.18 -3.72
C SER A 169 3.59 -2.14 -3.34
N LEU A 170 3.93 -1.57 -2.19
CA LEU A 170 5.31 -1.33 -1.75
C LEU A 170 5.44 -1.56 -0.24
N GLY A 171 6.55 -2.18 0.17
CA GLY A 171 6.96 -2.19 1.58
C GLY A 171 7.56 -0.84 1.97
N ILE A 172 7.61 -0.55 3.27
CA ILE A 172 8.27 0.67 3.77
C ILE A 172 9.78 0.48 3.81
N VAL A 173 10.47 1.32 3.03
CA VAL A 173 11.92 1.47 3.06
C VAL A 173 12.21 2.91 3.39
N ALA A 174 13.12 3.14 4.33
CA ALA A 174 13.48 4.49 4.75
C ALA A 174 14.06 5.29 3.57
N GLY A 175 13.57 6.52 3.40
CA GLY A 175 14.14 7.47 2.44
C GLY A 175 13.55 7.45 1.04
N ILE A 176 12.49 6.67 0.79
CA ILE A 176 11.80 6.72 -0.51
C ILE A 176 10.92 7.98 -0.64
N PRO A 177 10.77 8.55 -1.85
CA PRO A 177 9.93 9.75 -2.07
C PRO A 177 8.48 9.59 -1.58
N LEU A 178 7.94 8.37 -1.65
CA LEU A 178 6.59 8.06 -1.18
C LEU A 178 6.42 8.32 0.33
N GLN A 179 7.46 8.01 1.12
CA GLN A 179 7.48 8.28 2.56
C GLN A 179 7.49 9.79 2.83
N ALA A 180 8.32 10.55 2.11
CA ALA A 180 8.37 12.01 2.22
C ALA A 180 7.03 12.65 1.85
N ALA A 181 6.40 12.21 0.75
CA ALA A 181 5.08 12.66 0.34
C ALA A 181 3.99 12.36 1.38
N THR A 182 4.06 11.17 2.01
CA THR A 182 3.14 10.78 3.09
C THR A 182 3.26 11.76 4.26
N CYS A 183 4.48 12.00 4.75
CA CYS A 183 4.72 12.93 5.86
C CYS A 183 4.26 14.37 5.52
N LEU A 184 4.56 14.83 4.30
CA LEU A 184 4.18 16.17 3.86
C LEU A 184 2.67 16.36 3.82
N LEU A 185 1.92 15.39 3.28
CA LEU A 185 0.46 15.48 3.22
C LEU A 185 -0.20 15.39 4.59
N LEU A 186 0.33 14.56 5.50
CA LEU A 186 -0.12 14.53 6.89
C LEU A 186 0.14 15.87 7.59
N GLY A 187 1.30 16.49 7.36
CA GLY A 187 1.63 17.83 7.86
C GLY A 187 0.69 18.91 7.31
N LEU A 188 0.39 18.87 6.02
CA LEU A 188 -0.57 19.80 5.39
C LEU A 188 -1.99 19.63 5.94
N ALA A 189 -2.43 18.39 6.16
CA ALA A 189 -3.72 18.12 6.78
C ALA A 189 -3.81 18.71 8.19
N ALA A 190 -2.77 18.50 9.00
CA ALA A 190 -2.69 19.05 10.37
C ALA A 190 -2.63 20.58 10.37
N ALA A 191 -1.81 21.18 9.52
CA ALA A 191 -1.70 22.64 9.40
C ALA A 191 -3.03 23.29 8.99
N GLY A 192 -3.72 22.70 7.99
CA GLY A 192 -5.04 23.20 7.58
C GLY A 192 -6.09 23.11 8.69
N ALA A 193 -6.09 22.02 9.46
CA ALA A 193 -7.02 21.88 10.56
C ALA A 193 -6.76 22.90 11.68
N ALA A 194 -5.49 23.15 12.02
CA ALA A 194 -5.10 24.15 13.01
C ALA A 194 -5.53 25.57 12.61
N THR A 195 -5.37 25.95 11.33
CA THR A 195 -5.83 27.27 10.85
C THR A 195 -7.33 27.47 10.99
N VAL A 196 -8.11 26.40 10.79
CA VAL A 196 -9.57 26.45 10.95
C VAL A 196 -9.97 26.60 12.41
N GLU A 197 -9.27 25.94 13.34
CA GLU A 197 -9.51 26.10 14.78
C GLU A 197 -9.22 27.54 15.24
N GLU A 198 -8.12 28.15 14.78
CA GLU A 198 -7.81 29.56 15.06
C GLU A 198 -8.88 30.53 14.52
N GLU A 199 -9.37 30.32 13.28
CA GLU A 199 -10.39 31.19 12.68
C GLU A 199 -11.78 31.00 13.28
N ALA A 200 -12.12 29.79 13.73
CA ALA A 200 -13.41 29.46 14.32
C ALA A 200 -13.51 29.82 15.82
N GLY A 201 -12.39 30.10 16.50
CA GLY A 201 -12.36 30.42 17.92
C GLY A 201 -12.76 29.27 18.84
N VAL A 202 -12.55 28.02 18.40
CA VAL A 202 -12.82 26.78 19.15
C VAL A 202 -11.50 26.12 19.52
#